data_AF-Q92XC8-F1
#
_entry.id   AF-Q92XC8-F1
#
_cell.length_a   1.000
_cell.length_b   1.000
_cell.length_c   1.000
_cell.angle_alpha   90.00
_cell.angle_beta   90.00
_cell.angle_gamma   90.00
#
_symmetry.space_group_name_H-M   'P 1'
#
loop_
_entity.id
_entity.type
_entity.pdbx_description
1 polymer ?
#
loop_
_entity_poly.entity_id
_entity_poly.type
_entity_poly.pdbx_seq_one_letter_code
_entity_poly.pdbx_strand_id
1 'polypeptide(L)'
;MVDVIKGEILRKGRVTEPYSKDGHWRDPRPRLAAADGQIVITDPRHSLIRVIDAETLKETRTIPIDGQPFAIVAVGGSGASH
;
A
#
# COMPACT_ATOMS: atom_id res chain seq x y z
N MET A 1 5.37 -4.96 8.69
CA MET A 1 6.56 -4.16 9.05
C MET A 1 7.74 -5.08 9.24
N VAL A 2 8.88 -4.75 8.64
CA VAL A 2 10.13 -5.52 8.72
C VAL A 2 11.16 -4.70 9.47
N ASP A 3 11.86 -5.33 10.42
CA ASP A 3 13.09 -4.79 11.00
C ASP A 3 14.24 -5.12 10.05
N VAL A 4 14.78 -4.10 9.39
CA VAL A 4 15.86 -4.27 8.41
C VAL A 4 17.22 -4.52 9.07
N ILE A 5 17.39 -4.19 10.35
CA ILE A 5 18.63 -4.43 11.09
C ILE A 5 18.69 -5.87 11.58
N LYS A 6 17.57 -6.40 12.09
CA LYS A 6 17.47 -7.79 12.58
C LYS A 6 17.13 -8.80 11.49
N GLY A 7 16.54 -8.36 10.38
CA GLY A 7 16.04 -9.25 9.34
C GLY A 7 14.75 -9.98 9.71
N GLU A 8 13.93 -9.39 10.59
CA GLU A 8 12.77 -10.03 11.20
C GLU A 8 11.46 -9.32 10.87
N ILE A 9 10.35 -10.07 10.88
CA ILE A 9 9.01 -9.46 10.75
C ILE A 9 8.52 -9.04 12.14
N LEU A 10 8.47 -7.73 12.39
CA LEU A 10 7.99 -7.19 13.67
C LEU A 10 6.46 -7.25 13.81
N ARG A 11 5.74 -6.91 12.74
CA ARG A 11 4.27 -6.75 12.75
C ARG A 11 3.66 -7.17 11.43
N LYS A 12 2.47 -7.77 11.49
CA LYS A 12 1.68 -8.20 10.34
C LYS A 12 0.24 -7.71 10.51
N GLY A 13 -0.40 -7.35 9.40
CA GLY A 13 -1.81 -6.97 9.33
C GLY A 13 -2.36 -7.36 7.96
N ARG A 14 -3.60 -7.83 7.89
CA ARG A 14 -4.27 -8.13 6.62
C ARG A 14 -4.88 -6.83 6.08
N VAL A 15 -4.54 -6.49 4.84
CA VAL A 15 -5.00 -5.23 4.20
C VAL A 15 -5.91 -5.50 3.00
N THR A 16 -5.62 -6.52 2.20
CA THR A 16 -6.48 -6.94 1.08
C THR A 16 -6.97 -8.37 1.30
N GLU A 17 -7.94 -8.78 0.50
CA GLU A 17 -8.16 -10.20 0.24
C GLU A 17 -6.94 -10.84 -0.45
N PRO A 18 -6.83 -12.18 -0.47
CA PRO A 18 -5.73 -12.86 -1.15
C PRO A 18 -5.75 -12.65 -2.68
N TYR A 19 -4.58 -12.35 -3.23
CA TYR A 19 -4.30 -12.38 -4.66
C TYR A 19 -3.35 -13.54 -4.97
N SER A 20 -3.83 -14.56 -5.70
CA SER A 20 -2.97 -15.70 -6.09
C SER A 20 -1.76 -15.21 -6.88
N LYS A 21 -0.63 -15.87 -6.69
CA LYS A 21 0.61 -15.64 -7.44
C LYS A 21 0.72 -16.54 -8.67
N ASP A 22 -0.18 -17.49 -8.83
CA ASP A 22 -0.34 -18.24 -10.07
C ASP A 22 -0.78 -17.32 -11.20
N GLY A 23 -0.58 -17.76 -12.44
CA GLY A 23 -0.91 -16.99 -13.64
C GLY A 23 0.23 -16.09 -14.12
N HIS A 24 -0.12 -15.03 -14.83
CA HIS A 24 0.87 -14.16 -15.44
C HIS A 24 1.42 -13.16 -14.42
N TRP A 25 2.72 -12.88 -14.47
CA TRP A 25 3.38 -11.99 -13.52
C TRP A 25 2.85 -10.54 -13.57
N ARG A 26 2.24 -10.15 -14.70
CA ARG A 26 1.56 -8.86 -14.89
C ARG A 26 0.08 -8.85 -14.53
N ASP A 27 -0.52 -9.97 -14.09
CA ASP A 27 -1.91 -9.93 -13.65
C ASP A 27 -2.06 -8.86 -12.54
N PRO A 28 -3.14 -8.08 -12.59
CA PRO A 28 -3.33 -6.94 -11.70
C PRO A 28 -3.38 -7.41 -10.25
N ARG A 29 -2.39 -6.97 -9.48
CA ARG A 29 -2.23 -7.28 -8.05
C ARG A 29 -1.80 -6.02 -7.31
N PRO A 30 -2.05 -5.92 -6.00
CA PRO A 30 -1.66 -4.77 -5.21
C PRO A 30 -0.20 -4.36 -5.40
N ARG A 31 0.04 -3.05 -5.37
CA ARG A 31 1.35 -2.40 -5.25
C ARG A 31 1.27 -1.42 -4.09
N LEU A 32 2.43 -1.12 -3.49
CA LEU A 32 2.52 -0.24 -2.34
C LEU A 32 3.51 0.91 -2.59
N ALA A 33 3.24 2.05 -1.96
CA ALA A 33 4.18 3.15 -1.80
C ALA A 33 4.09 3.70 -0.36
N ALA A 34 5.16 4.33 0.11
CA ALA A 34 5.19 5.01 1.40
C ALA A 34 4.98 6.52 1.18
N ALA A 35 4.15 7.14 2.02
CA ALA A 35 3.84 8.56 1.96
C ALA A 35 3.58 9.09 3.38
N ASP A 36 4.50 9.90 3.92
CA ASP A 36 4.31 10.66 5.17
C ASP A 36 3.66 9.88 6.34
N GLY A 37 4.35 8.84 6.84
CA GLY A 37 3.83 7.99 7.91
C GLY A 37 2.69 7.04 7.50
N GLN A 38 2.30 7.05 6.23
CA GLN A 38 1.29 6.16 5.67
C GLN A 38 1.90 5.18 4.67
N ILE A 39 1.27 4.02 4.55
CA ILE A 39 1.47 3.06 3.47
C ILE A 39 0.21 3.10 2.62
N VAL A 40 0.36 3.42 1.33
CA VAL A 40 -0.75 3.38 0.38
C VAL A 40 -0.65 2.13 -0.47
N ILE A 41 -1.76 1.41 -0.64
CA ILE A 41 -1.81 0.13 -1.36
C ILE A 41 -2.93 0.17 -2.40
N THR A 42 -2.61 -0.09 -3.66
CA THR A 42 -3.63 -0.25 -4.71
C THR A 42 -4.41 -1.55 -4.51
N ASP A 43 -5.73 -1.52 -4.70
CA ASP A 43 -6.59 -2.71 -4.70
C ASP A 43 -7.34 -2.82 -6.04
N PRO A 44 -6.71 -3.43 -7.06
CA PRO A 44 -7.26 -3.46 -8.41
C PRO A 44 -8.66 -4.08 -8.53
N ARG A 45 -9.00 -5.09 -7.71
CA ARG A 45 -10.31 -5.75 -7.74
C ARG A 45 -11.44 -4.91 -7.16
N HIS A 46 -11.11 -3.96 -6.30
CA HIS A 46 -12.08 -3.12 -5.60
C HIS A 46 -12.07 -1.67 -6.10
N SER A 47 -11.32 -1.36 -7.17
CA SER A 47 -11.26 -0.02 -7.77
C SER A 47 -10.95 1.06 -6.74
N LEU A 48 -9.94 0.83 -5.88
CA LEU A 48 -9.59 1.77 -4.81
C LEU A 48 -8.10 1.73 -4.43
N ILE A 49 -7.68 2.74 -3.69
CA ILE A 49 -6.43 2.77 -2.91
C ILE A 49 -6.79 2.67 -1.43
N ARG A 50 -6.13 1.79 -0.69
CA ARG A 50 -6.20 1.68 0.76
C ARG A 50 -5.09 2.52 1.39
N VAL A 51 -5.44 3.34 2.37
CA VAL A 51 -4.48 4.14 3.14
C VAL A 51 -4.32 3.51 4.52
N ILE A 52 -3.10 3.10 4.83
CA ILE A 52 -2.76 2.35 6.04
C ILE A 52 -1.83 3.20 6.89
N ASP A 53 -2.14 3.32 8.18
CA ASP A 53 -1.23 3.90 9.15
C ASP A 53 0.00 3.00 9.32
N ALA A 54 1.21 3.53 9.09
CA ALA A 54 2.42 2.70 9.04
C ALA A 54 2.83 2.14 10.42
N GLU A 55 2.42 2.80 11.50
CA GLU A 55 2.75 2.37 12.86
C GLU A 55 1.82 1.23 13.31
N THR A 56 0.51 1.43 13.18
CA THR A 56 -0.51 0.51 13.70
C THR A 56 -0.93 -0.56 12.70
N LEU A 57 -0.62 -0.38 11.41
CA LEU A 57 -1.07 -1.21 10.28
C LEU A 57 -2.60 -1.27 10.13
N LYS A 58 -3.31 -0.26 10.65
CA LYS A 58 -4.76 -0.13 10.50
C LYS A 58 -5.10 0.68 9.25
N GLU A 59 -6.15 0.28 8.55
CA GLU A 59 -6.72 1.08 7.47
C GLU A 59 -7.36 2.34 8.06
N THR A 60 -6.93 3.51 7.59
CA THR A 60 -7.42 4.81 8.05
C THR A 60 -8.50 5.36 7.11
N ARG A 61 -8.41 5.05 5.82
CA ARG A 61 -9.41 5.39 4.80
C ARG A 61 -9.16 4.64 3.49
N THR A 62 -10.12 4.72 2.58
CA THR A 62 -9.98 4.31 1.17
C THR A 62 -10.20 5.51 0.24
N ILE A 63 -9.62 5.44 -0.96
CA ILE A 63 -9.78 6.44 -2.02
C ILE A 63 -10.29 5.70 -3.26
N PRO A 64 -11.51 5.97 -3.75
CA PRO A 64 -12.02 5.32 -4.96
C PRO A 64 -11.22 5.78 -6.19
N ILE A 65 -10.91 4.85 -7.09
CA ILE A 65 -10.19 5.09 -8.35
C ILE A 65 -10.79 4.18 -9.42
N ASP A 66 -11.32 4.78 -10.49
CA ASP A 66 -11.93 4.04 -11.59
C ASP A 66 -10.97 3.02 -12.23
N GLY A 67 -11.55 1.94 -12.75
CA GLY A 67 -10.79 0.85 -13.38
C GLY A 67 -10.08 -0.05 -12.38
N GLN A 68 -8.86 -0.45 -12.72
CA GLN A 68 -8.03 -1.37 -11.93
C GLN A 68 -6.72 -0.67 -11.56
N PRO A 69 -6.69 0.12 -10.46
CA PRO A 69 -5.47 0.80 -10.04
C PRO A 69 -4.35 -0.22 -9.81
N PHE A 70 -3.21 -0.06 -10.47
CA PHE A 70 -2.13 -1.04 -10.48
C PHE A 70 -0.82 -0.49 -9.92
N ALA A 71 0.00 0.15 -10.76
CA ALA A 71 1.25 0.77 -10.33
C ALA A 71 0.98 2.06 -9.54
N ILE A 72 1.78 2.31 -8.51
CA ILE A 72 1.67 3.50 -7.67
C ILE A 72 3.05 3.98 -7.25
N VAL A 73 3.24 5.30 -7.25
CA VAL A 73 4.38 6.00 -6.67
C VAL A 73 3.85 7.17 -5.85
N ALA A 74 4.53 7.52 -4.77
CA ALA A 74 4.21 8.70 -3.97
C ALA A 74 5.35 9.72 -4.12
N VAL A 75 4.97 10.99 -4.22
CA VAL A 75 5.89 12.13 -4.29
C VAL A 75 5.40 13.22 -3.33
N GLY A 76 6.32 14.06 -2.87
CA GLY A 76 6.05 15.11 -1.89
C GLY A 76 6.73 14.86 -0.55
N GLY A 77 6.56 15.81 0.36
CA GLY A 77 7.16 15.83 1.69
C GLY A 77 6.85 17.16 2.39
N SER A 78 7.40 17.34 3.58
CA SER A 78 7.28 18.59 4.34
C SER A 78 8.37 19.59 3.92
N GLY A 79 8.00 20.87 3.85
CA GLY A 79 8.89 21.98 3.49
C GLY A 79 8.32 23.33 3.92
N ALA A 80 9.15 24.36 3.94
CA ALA A 80 8.72 25.73 4.22
C ALA A 80 8.29 26.45 2.92
N SER A 81 7.22 27.26 2.99
CA SER A 81 6.87 28.22 1.93
C SER A 81 7.35 29.61 2.35
N HIS A 82 7.91 30.35 1.41
CA HIS A 82 8.28 31.76 1.56
C HIS A 82 7.38 32.64 0.70
#